data_AF-A0A8J7WDV7-F1
#
_entry.id   AF-A0A8J7WDV7-F1
#
_cell.length_a   1.000
_cell.length_b   1.000
_cell.length_c   1.000
_cell.angle_alpha   90.00
_cell.angle_beta   90.00
_cell.angle_gamma   90.00
#
_symmetry.space_group_name_H-M   'P 1'
#
loop_
_entity.id
_entity.type
_entity.pdbx_description
1 polymer ?
#
loop_
_entity_poly.entity_id
_entity_poly.type
_entity_poly.pdbx_seq_one_letter_code
_entity_poly.pdbx_strand_id
1 'polypeptide(L)'
;MKPIATVAALATILAGCAAVPQERGPTCDALPAGGCRFDSTPLRVLPQPVVLPRRAWTFFPTAQELNFIDGRGQVWTAPQGTLTDGASIPRIFVSLLGDPTEPEYINAAAMHDAYCGVGNEAGPKFRSAPWEEVHVMFYDGLIASGARPVVAKTMFAAVWLGGPRWRTSRTLDHVPEAQLRQAMRETRDFIARGGPAAPGRVDAGLGAVVSTQGRVRGGEGPSFAVLLAYLRQQERALLRAYPQPPRGDDLPEETPEEEVFEEGDPNGDPATGPLIDPETGLPLTAGQQNAAAQL
;
A
#
# COMPACT_ATOMS: atom_id res chain seq x y z
N MET A 1 -64.77 -35.75 -27.95
CA MET A 1 -64.25 -35.40 -26.61
C MET A 1 -62.78 -35.00 -26.81
N LYS A 2 -62.42 -33.76 -26.44
CA LYS A 2 -61.15 -33.10 -26.80
C LYS A 2 -60.00 -33.56 -25.87
N PRO A 3 -58.76 -33.77 -26.35
CA PRO A 3 -57.62 -33.98 -25.47
C PRO A 3 -57.15 -32.67 -24.83
N ILE A 4 -56.89 -32.74 -23.53
CA ILE A 4 -56.44 -31.64 -22.68
C ILE A 4 -54.95 -31.39 -22.96
N ALA A 5 -54.62 -30.16 -23.35
CA ALA A 5 -53.25 -29.70 -23.53
C ALA A 5 -52.62 -29.37 -22.17
N THR A 6 -51.60 -30.11 -21.78
CA THR A 6 -50.71 -29.79 -20.65
C THR A 6 -49.68 -28.77 -21.12
N VAL A 7 -49.79 -27.53 -20.64
CA VAL A 7 -48.76 -26.50 -20.80
C VAL A 7 -47.72 -26.69 -19.70
N ALA A 8 -46.53 -27.18 -20.05
CA ALA A 8 -45.38 -27.19 -19.17
C ALA A 8 -44.74 -25.79 -19.19
N ALA A 9 -44.87 -25.04 -18.10
CA ALA A 9 -44.15 -23.78 -17.90
C ALA A 9 -42.67 -24.07 -17.61
N LEU A 10 -41.81 -23.81 -18.59
CA LEU A 10 -40.35 -23.90 -18.45
C LEU A 10 -39.86 -22.65 -17.72
N ALA A 11 -39.62 -22.75 -16.40
CA ALA A 11 -38.98 -21.70 -15.63
C ALA A 11 -37.50 -21.62 -16.05
N THR A 12 -37.15 -20.57 -16.79
CA THR A 12 -35.77 -20.27 -17.18
C THR A 12 -35.05 -19.68 -15.98
N ILE A 13 -34.28 -20.50 -15.26
CA ILE A 13 -33.38 -20.02 -14.21
C ILE A 13 -32.18 -19.38 -14.91
N LEU A 14 -32.21 -18.05 -15.05
CA LEU A 14 -31.02 -17.24 -15.35
C LEU A 14 -30.10 -17.31 -14.13
N ALA A 15 -29.24 -18.33 -14.08
CA ALA A 15 -28.08 -18.32 -13.20
C ALA A 15 -27.13 -17.23 -13.70
N GLY A 16 -27.23 -16.04 -13.12
CA GLY A 16 -26.24 -15.00 -13.30
C GLY A 16 -24.87 -15.55 -12.94
N CYS A 17 -23.95 -15.55 -13.90
CA CYS A 17 -22.54 -15.74 -13.63
C CYS A 17 -22.06 -14.55 -12.78
N ALA A 18 -22.27 -14.62 -11.47
CA ALA A 18 -21.42 -13.89 -10.55
C ALA A 18 -20.01 -14.44 -10.81
N ALA A 19 -19.15 -13.62 -11.40
CA ALA A 19 -17.73 -13.94 -11.49
C ALA A 19 -17.24 -14.19 -10.07
N VAL A 20 -17.03 -15.47 -9.74
CA VAL A 20 -16.36 -15.86 -8.51
C VAL A 20 -15.01 -15.16 -8.54
N PRO A 21 -14.62 -14.37 -7.52
CA PRO A 21 -13.30 -13.78 -7.48
C PRO A 21 -12.30 -14.91 -7.63
N GLN A 22 -11.57 -14.91 -8.74
CA GLN A 22 -10.59 -15.92 -9.07
C GLN A 22 -9.68 -16.08 -7.85
N GLU A 23 -9.78 -17.22 -7.17
CA GLU A 23 -8.82 -17.59 -6.15
C GLU A 23 -7.46 -17.52 -6.84
N ARG A 24 -6.62 -16.57 -6.37
CA ARG A 24 -5.39 -16.20 -7.07
C ARG A 24 -4.57 -17.48 -7.24
N GLY A 25 -4.14 -17.73 -8.48
CA GLY A 25 -3.40 -18.94 -8.85
C GLY A 25 -2.12 -19.16 -8.03
N PRO A 26 -1.43 -20.29 -8.24
CA PRO A 26 -0.23 -20.62 -7.46
C PRO A 26 0.83 -19.52 -7.56
N THR A 27 1.53 -19.27 -6.46
CA THR A 27 2.74 -18.45 -6.41
C THR A 27 3.99 -19.31 -6.61
N CYS A 28 5.13 -18.70 -6.89
CA CYS A 28 6.36 -19.42 -7.21
C CYS A 28 6.85 -20.35 -6.10
N ASP A 29 6.57 -20.05 -4.83
CA ASP A 29 6.90 -20.90 -3.68
C ASP A 29 6.04 -22.18 -3.61
N ALA A 30 4.90 -22.21 -4.29
CA ALA A 30 4.04 -23.39 -4.40
C ALA A 30 4.41 -24.30 -5.60
N LEU A 31 5.38 -23.91 -6.44
CA LEU A 31 5.77 -24.62 -7.66
C LEU A 31 7.19 -25.23 -7.51
N PRO A 32 7.32 -26.53 -7.18
CA PRO A 32 8.61 -27.14 -6.83
C PRO A 32 9.59 -27.37 -8.01
N ALA A 33 9.24 -27.07 -9.28
CA ALA A 33 10.07 -27.44 -10.44
C ALA A 33 9.98 -26.50 -11.67
N GLY A 34 10.09 -25.17 -11.48
CA GLY A 34 10.55 -24.30 -12.58
C GLY A 34 9.50 -23.64 -13.47
N GLY A 35 8.37 -23.21 -12.90
CA GLY A 35 7.43 -22.32 -13.61
C GLY A 35 7.97 -20.88 -13.71
N CYS A 36 8.54 -20.38 -12.61
CA CYS A 36 8.99 -19.00 -12.52
C CYS A 36 10.45 -18.84 -12.89
N ARG A 37 10.75 -17.86 -13.75
CA ARG A 37 12.12 -17.53 -14.13
C ARG A 37 12.22 -16.14 -14.69
N PHE A 38 13.36 -15.51 -14.43
CA PHE A 38 13.82 -14.38 -15.23
C PHE A 38 14.58 -14.90 -16.45
N ASP A 39 14.48 -14.20 -17.57
CA ASP A 39 15.25 -14.53 -18.78
C ASP A 39 16.72 -14.09 -18.70
N SER A 40 17.02 -13.11 -17.84
CA SER A 40 18.32 -12.50 -17.69
C SER A 40 18.64 -12.25 -16.22
N THR A 41 19.59 -13.02 -15.66
CA THR A 41 20.08 -12.84 -14.28
C THR A 41 21.60 -12.94 -14.24
N PRO A 42 22.32 -12.07 -13.50
CA PRO A 42 21.80 -10.92 -12.76
C PRO A 42 21.44 -9.74 -13.67
N LEU A 43 20.54 -8.85 -13.19
CA LEU A 43 20.25 -7.59 -13.86
C LEU A 43 21.53 -6.79 -14.08
N ARG A 44 21.68 -6.26 -15.29
CA ARG A 44 22.70 -5.25 -15.60
C ARG A 44 22.05 -3.88 -15.65
N VAL A 45 22.72 -2.88 -15.07
CA VAL A 45 22.33 -1.47 -15.12
C VAL A 45 23.39 -0.65 -15.86
N LEU A 46 22.99 0.46 -16.45
CA LEU A 46 23.90 1.44 -17.03
C LEU A 46 24.59 2.21 -15.89
N PRO A 47 25.88 2.58 -16.03
CA PRO A 47 26.60 3.38 -15.05
C PRO A 47 26.23 4.88 -15.17
N GLN A 48 24.93 5.16 -15.17
CA GLN A 48 24.33 6.49 -15.35
C GLN A 48 23.44 6.78 -14.13
N PRO A 49 24.01 7.27 -13.02
CA PRO A 49 23.22 7.55 -11.82
C PRO A 49 22.21 8.66 -12.08
N VAL A 50 20.97 8.44 -11.68
CA VAL A 50 19.86 9.38 -11.76
C VAL A 50 19.39 9.70 -10.34
N VAL A 51 19.45 10.97 -9.96
CA VAL A 51 18.95 11.44 -8.67
C VAL A 51 17.58 12.08 -8.89
N LEU A 52 16.55 11.49 -8.30
CA LEU A 52 15.19 12.02 -8.37
C LEU A 52 14.92 12.96 -7.18
N PRO A 53 14.26 14.12 -7.39
CA PRO A 53 13.94 15.03 -6.30
C PRO A 53 13.10 14.34 -5.21
N ARG A 54 13.41 14.64 -3.93
CA ARG A 54 12.71 14.09 -2.76
C ARG A 54 12.80 12.57 -2.62
N ARG A 55 13.76 11.92 -3.27
CA ARG A 55 14.09 10.50 -3.08
C ARG A 55 15.43 10.36 -2.37
N ALA A 56 15.51 9.39 -1.47
CA ALA A 56 16.72 9.14 -0.68
C ALA A 56 17.77 8.32 -1.46
N TRP A 57 17.35 7.56 -2.46
CA TRP A 57 18.19 6.61 -3.19
C TRP A 57 18.50 7.09 -4.61
N THR A 58 19.66 6.67 -5.10
CA THR A 58 20.11 6.89 -6.48
C THR A 58 19.57 5.78 -7.37
N PHE A 59 18.99 6.16 -8.50
CA PHE A 59 18.45 5.24 -9.48
C PHE A 59 19.47 4.96 -10.58
N PHE A 60 19.40 3.78 -11.16
CA PHE A 60 20.18 3.40 -12.34
C PHE A 60 19.25 2.82 -13.41
N PRO A 61 19.42 3.20 -14.69
CA PRO A 61 18.63 2.62 -15.77
C PRO A 61 19.06 1.18 -16.06
N THR A 62 18.11 0.28 -16.29
CA THR A 62 18.41 -1.09 -16.75
C THR A 62 19.15 -1.05 -18.09
N ALA A 63 20.23 -1.83 -18.21
CA ALA A 63 21.04 -1.88 -19.42
C ALA A 63 20.38 -2.66 -20.55
N GLN A 64 19.36 -3.45 -20.24
CA GLN A 64 18.63 -4.30 -21.17
C GLN A 64 17.20 -4.52 -20.69
N GLU A 65 16.37 -5.06 -21.58
CA GLU A 65 15.08 -5.61 -21.21
C GLU A 65 15.27 -6.80 -20.26
N LEU A 66 14.37 -6.89 -19.28
CA LEU A 66 14.26 -8.00 -18.34
C LEU A 66 12.85 -8.58 -18.45
N ASN A 67 12.72 -9.89 -18.69
CA ASN A 67 11.44 -10.59 -18.69
C ASN A 67 11.34 -11.55 -17.52
N PHE A 68 10.13 -11.71 -16.99
CA PHE A 68 9.81 -12.60 -15.89
C PHE A 68 8.51 -13.35 -16.15
N ILE A 69 8.48 -14.63 -15.82
CA ILE A 69 7.26 -15.44 -15.80
C ILE A 69 6.89 -15.70 -14.34
N ASP A 70 5.70 -15.28 -13.93
CA ASP A 70 5.21 -15.45 -12.55
C ASP A 70 4.60 -16.84 -12.29
N GLY A 71 4.16 -17.11 -11.06
CA GLY A 71 3.58 -18.40 -10.67
C GLY A 71 2.28 -18.75 -11.40
N ARG A 72 1.63 -17.77 -12.02
CA ARG A 72 0.41 -17.93 -12.82
C ARG A 72 0.71 -18.08 -14.31
N GLY A 73 1.98 -18.05 -14.71
CA GLY A 73 2.40 -18.08 -16.11
C GLY A 73 2.25 -16.75 -16.85
N GLN A 74 1.97 -15.65 -16.14
CA GLN A 74 1.92 -14.32 -16.74
C GLN A 74 3.33 -13.85 -17.06
N VAL A 75 3.51 -13.31 -18.26
CA VAL A 75 4.77 -12.66 -18.68
C VAL A 75 4.76 -11.20 -18.26
N TRP A 76 5.82 -10.79 -17.57
CA TRP A 76 6.11 -9.44 -17.13
C TRP A 76 7.39 -8.97 -17.81
N THR A 77 7.45 -7.68 -18.15
CA THR A 77 8.60 -7.11 -18.86
C THR A 77 8.96 -5.77 -18.24
N ALA A 78 10.22 -5.60 -17.86
CA ALA A 78 10.81 -4.30 -17.56
C ALA A 78 11.62 -3.86 -18.79
N PRO A 79 11.19 -2.81 -19.51
CA PRO A 79 11.91 -2.32 -20.68
C PRO A 79 13.34 -1.90 -20.33
N GLN A 80 14.23 -1.93 -21.32
CA GLN A 80 15.53 -1.29 -21.21
C GLN A 80 15.37 0.19 -20.81
N GLY A 81 16.23 0.67 -19.92
CA GLY A 81 16.18 2.04 -19.40
C GLY A 81 15.21 2.23 -18.24
N THR A 82 14.56 1.18 -17.74
CA THR A 82 13.77 1.24 -16.50
C THR A 82 14.65 1.76 -15.38
N LEU A 83 14.24 2.83 -14.70
CA LEU A 83 14.94 3.35 -13.54
C LEU A 83 14.63 2.48 -12.33
N THR A 84 15.67 1.96 -11.68
CA THR A 84 15.54 1.20 -10.43
C THR A 84 16.54 1.69 -9.39
N ASP A 85 16.13 1.75 -8.13
CA ASP A 85 17.02 1.99 -6.98
C ASP A 85 17.31 0.70 -6.19
N GLY A 86 16.93 -0.45 -6.76
CA GLY A 86 16.95 -1.74 -6.11
C GLY A 86 15.77 -1.92 -5.16
N ALA A 87 15.87 -2.86 -4.23
CA ALA A 87 14.78 -3.07 -3.29
C ALA A 87 14.77 -1.94 -2.25
N SER A 88 14.03 -0.87 -2.52
CA SER A 88 13.77 0.21 -1.56
C SER A 88 13.08 -0.31 -0.30
N ILE A 89 13.88 -0.66 0.71
CA ILE A 89 13.45 -1.34 1.94
C ILE A 89 13.31 -0.32 3.09
N PRO A 90 12.22 -0.37 3.88
CA PRO A 90 12.13 0.39 5.12
C PRO A 90 13.26 0.02 6.10
N ARG A 91 13.95 1.03 6.66
CA ARG A 91 15.17 0.84 7.49
C ARG A 91 15.05 -0.21 8.61
N ILE A 92 13.85 -0.44 9.14
CA ILE A 92 13.58 -1.45 10.17
C ILE A 92 13.90 -2.89 9.73
N PHE A 93 14.04 -3.16 8.42
CA PHE A 93 14.30 -4.50 7.89
C PHE A 93 15.72 -4.71 7.35
N VAL A 94 16.58 -3.69 7.38
CA VAL A 94 17.94 -3.77 6.80
C VAL A 94 18.75 -4.91 7.43
N SER A 95 18.65 -5.14 8.74
CA SER A 95 19.38 -6.22 9.43
C SER A 95 18.89 -7.63 9.10
N LEU A 96 17.68 -7.79 8.57
CA LEU A 96 17.10 -9.08 8.19
C LEU A 96 17.38 -9.44 6.73
N LEU A 97 17.56 -8.41 5.88
CA LEU A 97 17.48 -8.50 4.43
C LEU A 97 18.84 -8.37 3.73
N GLY A 98 19.82 -7.65 4.30
CA GLY A 98 21.10 -7.39 3.61
C GLY A 98 21.04 -6.12 2.74
N ASP A 99 21.90 -6.03 1.72
CA ASP A 99 21.96 -4.87 0.81
C ASP A 99 20.72 -4.86 -0.14
N PRO A 100 20.09 -3.70 -0.40
CA PRO A 100 18.95 -3.59 -1.32
C PRO A 100 19.28 -3.97 -2.78
N THR A 101 20.57 -4.02 -3.14
CA THR A 101 21.08 -4.36 -4.47
C THR A 101 21.58 -5.81 -4.58
N GLU A 102 21.37 -6.62 -3.55
CA GLU A 102 21.74 -8.03 -3.59
C GLU A 102 21.10 -8.74 -4.81
N PRO A 103 21.81 -9.69 -5.44
CA PRO A 103 21.34 -10.39 -6.63
C PRO A 103 19.96 -11.02 -6.48
N GLU A 104 19.59 -11.42 -5.26
CA GLU A 104 18.31 -12.05 -4.92
C GLU A 104 17.13 -11.07 -4.97
N TYR A 105 17.39 -9.75 -5.00
CA TYR A 105 16.34 -8.72 -4.94
C TYR A 105 16.29 -7.86 -6.20
N ILE A 106 17.44 -7.59 -6.82
CA ILE A 106 17.56 -6.56 -7.86
C ILE A 106 16.67 -6.81 -9.08
N ASN A 107 16.52 -8.06 -9.52
CA ASN A 107 15.66 -8.39 -10.67
C ASN A 107 14.18 -8.12 -10.35
N ALA A 108 13.74 -8.55 -9.16
CA ALA A 108 12.37 -8.36 -8.71
C ALA A 108 12.07 -6.86 -8.49
N ALA A 109 13.02 -6.13 -7.91
CA ALA A 109 12.90 -4.69 -7.71
C ALA A 109 12.79 -3.92 -9.03
N ALA A 110 13.68 -4.18 -10.00
CA ALA A 110 13.61 -3.52 -11.30
C ALA A 110 12.30 -3.83 -12.05
N MET A 111 11.81 -5.07 -11.95
CA MET A 111 10.51 -5.44 -12.52
C MET A 111 9.36 -4.71 -11.82
N HIS A 112 9.41 -4.56 -10.49
CA HIS A 112 8.42 -3.79 -9.73
C HIS A 112 8.45 -2.30 -10.07
N ASP A 113 9.64 -1.72 -10.20
CA ASP A 113 9.87 -0.33 -10.54
C ASP A 113 9.37 0.02 -11.95
N ALA A 114 9.49 -0.88 -12.93
CA ALA A 114 8.95 -0.68 -14.27
C ALA A 114 7.43 -0.42 -14.27
N TYR A 115 6.71 -0.99 -13.30
CA TYR A 115 5.26 -0.90 -13.21
C TYR A 115 4.76 0.16 -12.22
N CYS A 116 5.55 0.57 -11.24
CA CYS A 116 5.09 1.54 -10.25
C CYS A 116 6.16 2.47 -9.66
N GLY A 117 7.43 2.27 -10.03
CA GLY A 117 8.55 3.07 -9.58
C GLY A 117 8.47 4.50 -10.11
N VAL A 118 8.84 5.45 -9.26
CA VAL A 118 8.89 6.86 -9.65
C VAL A 118 10.07 7.10 -10.59
N GLY A 119 9.85 7.96 -11.59
CA GLY A 119 10.78 8.16 -12.72
C GLY A 119 10.45 7.30 -13.93
N ASN A 120 9.60 6.28 -13.79
CA ASN A 120 9.16 5.43 -14.91
C ASN A 120 7.79 5.84 -15.47
N GLU A 121 7.23 7.00 -15.09
CA GLU A 121 5.85 7.40 -15.43
C GLU A 121 5.56 7.45 -16.93
N ALA A 122 6.56 7.79 -17.74
CA ALA A 122 6.46 7.84 -19.20
C ALA A 122 6.69 6.47 -19.87
N GLY A 123 7.09 5.45 -19.10
CA GLY A 123 7.39 4.11 -19.59
C GLY A 123 6.13 3.33 -19.96
N PRO A 124 6.21 2.39 -20.93
CA PRO A 124 5.05 1.67 -21.45
C PRO A 124 4.41 0.70 -20.45
N LYS A 125 5.08 0.40 -19.33
CA LYS A 125 4.62 -0.55 -18.31
C LYS A 125 4.10 0.12 -17.04
N PHE A 126 4.32 1.42 -16.90
CA PHE A 126 3.92 2.14 -15.71
C PHE A 126 2.39 2.07 -15.53
N ARG A 127 1.98 1.45 -14.41
CA ARG A 127 0.60 1.21 -14.01
C ARG A 127 -0.23 0.47 -15.07
N SER A 128 0.42 -0.34 -15.92
CA SER A 128 -0.24 -1.08 -17.00
C SER A 128 -0.93 -2.37 -16.52
N ALA A 129 -0.66 -2.82 -15.29
CA ALA A 129 -1.30 -3.96 -14.62
C ALA A 129 -1.93 -3.52 -13.29
N PRO A 130 -2.85 -4.28 -12.67
CA PRO A 130 -3.38 -3.96 -11.33
C PRO A 130 -2.28 -3.95 -10.26
N TRP A 131 -2.36 -3.04 -9.30
CA TRP A 131 -1.33 -2.88 -8.27
C TRP A 131 -1.13 -4.14 -7.42
N GLU A 132 -2.20 -4.88 -7.14
CA GLU A 132 -2.11 -6.13 -6.40
C GLU A 132 -1.30 -7.18 -7.15
N GLU A 133 -1.47 -7.25 -8.46
CA GLU A 133 -0.76 -8.20 -9.30
C GLU A 133 0.70 -7.83 -9.44
N VAL A 134 1.01 -6.54 -9.53
CA VAL A 134 2.40 -6.04 -9.51
C VAL A 134 3.09 -6.41 -8.19
N HIS A 135 2.42 -6.23 -7.05
CA HIS A 135 3.01 -6.59 -5.76
C HIS A 135 3.11 -8.11 -5.55
N VAL A 136 2.17 -8.90 -6.08
CA VAL A 136 2.27 -10.37 -6.08
C VAL A 136 3.41 -10.83 -7.01
N MET A 137 3.56 -10.22 -8.18
CA MET A 137 4.67 -10.48 -9.10
C MET A 137 6.01 -10.20 -8.42
N PHE A 138 6.10 -9.12 -7.64
CA PHE A 138 7.31 -8.83 -6.87
C PHE A 138 7.67 -9.95 -5.89
N TYR A 139 6.68 -10.50 -5.17
CA TYR A 139 6.90 -11.68 -4.32
C TYR A 139 7.42 -12.88 -5.12
N ASP A 140 6.78 -13.19 -6.24
CA ASP A 140 7.15 -14.27 -7.13
C ASP A 140 8.58 -14.08 -7.68
N GLY A 141 8.94 -12.86 -8.06
CA GLY A 141 10.27 -12.50 -8.52
C GLY A 141 11.35 -12.67 -7.45
N LEU A 142 11.05 -12.33 -6.19
CA LEU A 142 11.95 -12.55 -5.06
C LEU A 142 12.22 -14.04 -4.86
N ILE A 143 11.17 -14.87 -4.85
CA ILE A 143 11.30 -16.32 -4.71
C ILE A 143 12.10 -16.91 -5.88
N ALA A 144 11.80 -16.51 -7.11
CA ALA A 144 12.51 -16.97 -8.31
C ALA A 144 13.98 -16.55 -8.34
N SER A 145 14.32 -15.42 -7.70
CA SER A 145 15.70 -14.92 -7.57
C SER A 145 16.45 -15.53 -6.38
N GLY A 146 15.83 -16.44 -5.61
CA GLY A 146 16.48 -17.16 -4.51
C GLY A 146 16.33 -16.51 -3.13
N ALA A 147 15.52 -15.47 -2.99
CA ALA A 147 15.25 -14.87 -1.68
C ALA A 147 14.59 -15.90 -0.75
N ARG A 148 14.99 -15.93 0.52
CA ARG A 148 14.37 -16.81 1.53
C ARG A 148 12.87 -16.51 1.64
N PRO A 149 11.98 -17.51 1.78
CA PRO A 149 10.54 -17.27 1.82
C PRO A 149 10.08 -16.26 2.88
N VAL A 150 10.65 -16.28 4.09
CA VAL A 150 10.33 -15.29 5.15
C VAL A 150 10.73 -13.87 4.75
N VAL A 151 11.87 -13.72 4.07
CA VAL A 151 12.36 -12.44 3.55
C VAL A 151 11.41 -11.93 2.48
N ALA A 152 11.11 -12.76 1.46
CA ALA A 152 10.19 -12.40 0.38
C ALA A 152 8.80 -12.01 0.89
N LYS A 153 8.27 -12.76 1.87
CA LYS A 153 6.99 -12.46 2.56
C LYS A 153 7.01 -11.12 3.29
N THR A 154 8.12 -10.80 3.94
CA THR A 154 8.28 -9.53 4.65
C THR A 154 8.35 -8.35 3.68
N MET A 155 9.09 -8.49 2.58
CA MET A 155 9.18 -7.46 1.54
C MET A 155 7.84 -7.27 0.82
N PHE A 156 7.13 -8.36 0.52
CA PHE A 156 5.77 -8.32 -0.01
C PHE A 156 4.81 -7.56 0.91
N ALA A 157 4.85 -7.84 2.22
CA ALA A 157 4.05 -7.13 3.21
C ALA A 157 4.34 -5.62 3.24
N ALA A 158 5.61 -5.23 3.09
CA ALA A 158 6.02 -3.83 3.05
C ALA A 158 5.41 -3.11 1.82
N VAL A 159 5.52 -3.67 0.62
CA VAL A 159 4.92 -3.05 -0.59
C VAL A 159 3.39 -3.14 -0.59
N TRP A 160 2.79 -4.16 0.06
CA TRP A 160 1.34 -4.23 0.21
C TRP A 160 0.81 -3.09 1.08
N LEU A 161 1.45 -2.81 2.23
CA LEU A 161 0.99 -1.80 3.18
C LEU A 161 1.44 -0.38 2.84
N GLY A 162 2.60 -0.20 2.21
CA GLY A 162 3.20 1.11 1.94
C GLY A 162 3.56 1.40 0.49
N GLY A 163 3.33 0.46 -0.43
CA GLY A 163 3.61 0.66 -1.85
C GLY A 163 2.52 1.46 -2.57
N PRO A 164 2.84 2.07 -3.72
CA PRO A 164 1.90 2.85 -4.51
C PRO A 164 0.73 1.99 -4.99
N ARG A 165 -0.44 2.62 -5.09
CA ARG A 165 -1.68 2.00 -5.59
C ARG A 165 -2.30 2.91 -6.65
N TRP A 166 -2.96 2.31 -7.63
CA TRP A 166 -3.60 3.04 -8.71
C TRP A 166 -4.91 2.38 -9.11
N ARG A 167 -5.80 3.17 -9.73
CA ARG A 167 -7.13 2.72 -10.17
C ARG A 167 -7.94 2.06 -9.04
N THR A 168 -7.80 2.58 -7.81
CA THR A 168 -8.49 2.06 -6.63
C THR A 168 -8.81 3.19 -5.64
N SER A 169 -9.90 3.05 -4.89
CA SER A 169 -10.21 3.85 -3.69
C SER A 169 -9.60 3.28 -2.41
N ARG A 170 -8.97 2.11 -2.49
CA ARG A 170 -8.25 1.52 -1.36
C ARG A 170 -6.83 2.08 -1.30
N THR A 171 -6.64 3.39 -1.17
CA THR A 171 -5.29 3.95 -0.94
C THR A 171 -5.05 4.14 0.55
N LEU A 172 -3.79 4.03 0.99
CA LEU A 172 -3.39 4.17 2.39
C LEU A 172 -2.51 5.42 2.61
N ASP A 173 -2.39 6.30 1.62
CA ASP A 173 -1.49 7.46 1.64
C ASP A 173 -1.87 8.48 2.74
N HIS A 174 -3.15 8.50 3.13
CA HIS A 174 -3.69 9.35 4.20
C HIS A 174 -3.61 8.70 5.59
N VAL A 175 -3.27 7.41 5.68
CA VAL A 175 -3.15 6.71 6.96
C VAL A 175 -1.90 7.22 7.68
N PRO A 176 -1.98 7.61 8.98
CA PRO A 176 -0.82 8.09 9.71
C PRO A 176 0.33 7.06 9.70
N GLU A 177 1.55 7.54 9.45
CA GLU A 177 2.73 6.67 9.29
C GLU A 177 2.94 5.74 10.50
N ALA A 178 2.65 6.21 11.71
CA ALA A 178 2.74 5.42 12.94
C ALA A 178 1.87 4.15 12.89
N GLN A 179 0.71 4.21 12.23
CA GLN A 179 -0.24 3.11 12.10
C GLN A 179 0.20 2.12 11.04
N LEU A 180 0.73 2.60 9.90
CA LEU A 180 1.36 1.73 8.91
C LEU A 180 2.56 0.99 9.49
N ARG A 181 3.40 1.68 10.28
CA ARG A 181 4.52 1.08 11.02
C ARG A 181 4.04 0.04 12.04
N GLN A 182 2.93 0.28 12.72
CA GLN A 182 2.33 -0.70 13.65
C GLN A 182 1.81 -1.94 12.91
N ALA A 183 1.01 -1.77 11.85
CA ALA A 183 0.50 -2.87 11.04
C ALA A 183 1.65 -3.72 10.44
N MET A 184 2.75 -3.07 10.06
CA MET A 184 3.93 -3.76 9.56
C MET A 184 4.66 -4.56 10.67
N ARG A 185 4.76 -4.03 11.89
CA ARG A 185 5.29 -4.79 13.05
C ARG A 185 4.46 -6.03 13.33
N GLU A 186 3.13 -5.89 13.35
CA GLU A 186 2.20 -7.00 13.57
C GLU A 186 2.32 -8.06 12.48
N THR A 187 2.46 -7.64 11.22
CA THR A 187 2.65 -8.55 10.08
C THR A 187 3.97 -9.30 10.18
N ARG A 188 5.07 -8.64 10.54
CA ARG A 188 6.36 -9.31 10.77
C ARG A 188 6.23 -10.38 11.85
N ASP A 189 5.57 -10.07 12.95
CA ASP A 189 5.40 -11.01 14.05
C ASP A 189 4.49 -12.19 13.65
N PHE A 190 3.47 -11.93 12.83
CA PHE A 190 2.63 -12.97 12.21
C PHE A 190 3.44 -13.89 11.30
N ILE A 191 4.31 -13.34 10.46
CA ILE A 191 5.21 -14.12 9.59
C ILE A 191 6.17 -14.97 10.43
N ALA A 192 6.79 -14.36 11.45
CA ALA A 192 7.76 -15.03 12.31
C ALA A 192 7.16 -16.21 13.10
N ARG A 193 5.88 -16.09 13.52
CA ARG A 193 5.15 -17.18 14.19
C ARG A 193 4.64 -18.27 13.24
N GLY A 194 4.70 -18.05 11.92
CA GLY A 194 4.19 -19.01 10.93
C GLY A 194 2.69 -18.93 10.65
N GLY A 195 2.01 -17.85 11.09
CA GLY A 195 0.59 -17.64 10.84
C GLY A 195 -0.24 -17.34 12.09
N PRO A 196 -1.57 -17.57 12.06
CA PRO A 196 -2.40 -17.36 13.24
C PRO A 196 -1.93 -18.29 14.36
N ALA A 197 -2.08 -17.84 15.61
CA ALA A 197 -1.91 -18.75 16.73
C ALA A 197 -2.85 -19.94 16.48
N ALA A 198 -2.30 -21.16 16.52
CA ALA A 198 -3.14 -22.35 16.46
C ALA A 198 -4.25 -22.19 17.52
N PRO A 199 -5.51 -22.51 17.22
CA PRO A 199 -6.56 -22.44 18.22
C PRO A 199 -6.22 -23.43 19.33
N GLY A 200 -5.58 -22.94 20.39
CA GLY A 200 -5.51 -23.64 21.64
C GLY A 200 -6.93 -23.77 22.14
N ARG A 201 -7.38 -25.01 22.40
CA ARG A 201 -8.53 -25.22 23.27
C ARG A 201 -8.32 -24.40 24.52
N VAL A 202 -9.26 -23.52 24.82
CA VAL A 202 -9.41 -22.92 26.14
C VAL A 202 -9.93 -24.00 27.09
N ASP A 203 -9.06 -24.93 27.47
CA ASP A 203 -9.38 -25.80 28.59
C ASP A 203 -9.12 -25.00 29.87
N ALA A 204 -10.21 -24.65 30.54
CA ALA A 204 -10.19 -24.05 31.86
C ALA A 204 -9.47 -25.01 32.82
N GLY A 205 -8.24 -24.71 33.19
CA GLY A 205 -7.50 -25.48 34.20
C GLY A 205 -5.99 -25.36 34.07
N LEU A 206 -5.38 -24.92 35.16
CA LEU A 206 -3.94 -24.86 35.40
C LEU A 206 -3.11 -25.98 34.74
N GLY A 207 -1.99 -25.58 34.11
CA GLY A 207 -0.80 -26.41 33.99
C GLY A 207 -0.45 -26.89 32.58
N ALA A 208 0.61 -26.29 32.02
CA ALA A 208 1.52 -26.83 31.00
C ALA A 208 0.88 -27.56 29.79
N VAL A 209 0.79 -26.87 28.65
CA VAL A 209 0.53 -27.53 27.35
C VAL A 209 1.84 -27.72 26.59
N VAL A 210 2.30 -28.96 26.59
CA VAL A 210 3.26 -29.50 25.62
C VAL A 210 2.54 -29.65 24.28
N SER A 211 3.06 -28.98 23.25
CA SER A 211 2.61 -29.09 21.86
C SER A 211 2.98 -30.46 21.30
N THR A 212 2.00 -31.36 21.15
CA THR A 212 2.18 -32.64 20.44
C THR A 212 1.81 -32.50 18.96
N GLN A 213 2.81 -32.75 18.12
CA GLN A 213 2.74 -33.07 16.69
C GLN A 213 2.23 -32.00 15.71
N GLY A 214 3.21 -31.19 15.30
CA GLY A 214 3.24 -30.48 14.03
C GLY A 214 4.52 -29.67 14.02
N ARG A 215 5.64 -30.28 13.61
CA ARG A 215 6.92 -29.58 13.50
C ARG A 215 6.74 -28.48 12.45
N VAL A 216 6.36 -27.28 12.88
CA VAL A 216 6.48 -26.06 12.09
C VAL A 216 7.91 -26.08 11.59
N ARG A 217 8.12 -26.16 10.27
CA ARG A 217 9.43 -25.92 9.66
C ARG A 217 9.77 -24.47 10.00
N GLY A 218 10.41 -24.28 11.15
CA GLY A 218 10.83 -22.97 11.63
C GLY A 218 11.77 -22.39 10.58
N GLY A 219 11.28 -21.40 9.81
CA GLY A 219 12.05 -20.75 8.76
C GLY A 219 11.28 -20.31 7.53
N GLU A 220 10.10 -20.86 7.24
CA GLU A 220 9.35 -20.53 6.00
C GLU A 220 8.20 -19.52 6.21
N GLY A 221 7.66 -19.40 7.42
CA GLY A 221 6.50 -18.53 7.71
C GLY A 221 5.17 -19.11 7.20
N PRO A 222 4.05 -18.36 7.29
CA PRO A 222 2.74 -18.81 6.79
C PRO A 222 2.76 -19.02 5.27
N SER A 223 1.81 -19.79 4.72
CA SER A 223 1.65 -19.86 3.26
C SER A 223 1.31 -18.47 2.68
N PHE A 224 1.63 -18.25 1.40
CA PHE A 224 1.34 -16.97 0.74
C PHE A 224 -0.16 -16.60 0.83
N ALA A 225 -1.04 -17.57 0.60
CA ALA A 225 -2.49 -17.37 0.70
C ALA A 225 -2.92 -16.88 2.10
N VAL A 226 -2.35 -17.46 3.16
CA VAL A 226 -2.63 -17.06 4.54
C VAL A 226 -2.10 -15.65 4.84
N LEU A 227 -0.87 -15.35 4.40
CA LEU A 227 -0.29 -14.01 4.56
C LEU A 227 -1.12 -12.95 3.83
N LEU A 228 -1.50 -13.21 2.59
CA LEU A 228 -2.28 -12.29 1.78
C LEU A 228 -3.67 -12.05 2.39
N ALA A 229 -4.31 -13.09 2.93
CA ALA A 229 -5.58 -12.95 3.64
C ALA A 229 -5.44 -12.05 4.88
N TYR A 230 -4.36 -12.23 5.65
CA TYR A 230 -4.03 -11.40 6.80
C TYR A 230 -3.78 -9.92 6.41
N LEU A 231 -3.00 -9.69 5.36
CA LEU A 231 -2.72 -8.34 4.85
C LEU A 231 -3.99 -7.61 4.35
N ARG A 232 -4.91 -8.32 3.70
CA ARG A 232 -6.23 -7.79 3.32
C ARG A 232 -7.11 -7.50 4.53
N GLN A 233 -6.97 -8.24 5.63
CA GLN A 233 -7.67 -7.94 6.88
C GLN A 233 -7.12 -6.67 7.51
N GLN A 234 -5.80 -6.53 7.60
CA GLN A 234 -5.10 -5.32 8.08
C GLN A 234 -5.48 -4.09 7.25
N GLU A 235 -5.42 -4.20 5.92
CA GLU A 235 -5.85 -3.15 4.98
C GLU A 235 -7.29 -2.68 5.28
N ARG A 236 -8.24 -3.62 5.41
CA ARG A 236 -9.64 -3.29 5.73
C ARG A 236 -9.82 -2.68 7.12
N ALA A 237 -8.98 -3.05 8.09
CA ALA A 237 -9.00 -2.42 9.41
C ALA A 237 -8.52 -0.97 9.32
N LEU A 238 -7.41 -0.71 8.62
CA LEU A 238 -6.87 0.63 8.41
C LEU A 238 -7.85 1.53 7.65
N LEU A 239 -8.43 1.05 6.55
CA LEU A 239 -9.41 1.83 5.77
C LEU A 239 -10.70 2.14 6.55
N ARG A 240 -11.07 1.31 7.52
CA ARG A 240 -12.22 1.58 8.41
C ARG A 240 -11.87 2.58 9.52
N ALA A 241 -10.67 2.49 10.08
CA ALA A 241 -10.20 3.39 11.12
C ALA A 241 -9.84 4.78 10.57
N TYR A 242 -9.38 4.83 9.32
CA TYR A 242 -8.97 6.03 8.59
C TYR A 242 -9.72 6.03 7.25
N PRO A 243 -10.99 6.44 7.21
CA PRO A 243 -11.71 6.58 5.95
C PRO A 243 -11.05 7.65 5.08
N GLN A 244 -11.09 7.47 3.76
CA GLN A 244 -10.59 8.49 2.84
C GLN A 244 -11.44 9.76 2.97
N PRO A 245 -10.84 10.95 2.91
CA PRO A 245 -11.62 12.17 2.79
C PRO A 245 -12.47 12.10 1.51
N PRO A 246 -13.68 12.69 1.51
CA PRO A 246 -14.49 12.80 0.30
C PRO A 246 -13.67 13.44 -0.82
N ARG A 247 -13.90 13.01 -2.07
CA ARG A 247 -13.26 13.68 -3.21
C ARG A 247 -13.81 15.10 -3.29
N GLY A 248 -13.04 16.04 -3.83
CA GLY A 248 -13.46 17.45 -3.93
C GLY A 248 -14.80 17.67 -4.63
N ASP A 249 -15.25 16.70 -5.44
CA ASP A 249 -16.55 16.71 -6.12
C ASP A 249 -17.73 16.31 -5.20
N ASP A 250 -17.45 15.74 -4.02
CA ASP A 250 -18.44 15.28 -3.02
C ASP A 250 -18.55 16.24 -1.83
N LEU A 251 -17.80 17.35 -1.83
CA LEU A 251 -18.03 18.41 -0.85
C LEU A 251 -19.34 19.10 -1.24
N PRO A 252 -20.34 19.19 -0.33
CA PRO A 252 -21.47 20.08 -0.58
C PRO A 252 -20.88 21.46 -0.87
N GLU A 253 -21.32 22.07 -1.97
CA GLU A 253 -21.04 23.47 -2.29
C GLU A 253 -21.23 24.25 -0.99
N GLU A 254 -20.15 24.80 -0.43
CA GLU A 254 -20.29 25.62 0.77
C GLU A 254 -21.20 26.76 0.37
N THR A 255 -22.45 26.69 0.83
CA THR A 255 -23.36 27.82 0.76
C THR A 255 -22.58 28.95 1.41
N PRO A 256 -22.29 30.06 0.70
CA PRO A 256 -21.63 31.18 1.33
C PRO A 256 -22.42 31.46 2.59
N GLU A 257 -21.77 31.37 3.75
CA GLU A 257 -22.35 31.92 4.96
C GLU A 257 -22.71 33.34 4.58
N GLU A 258 -24.01 33.67 4.56
CA GLU A 258 -24.41 35.06 4.45
C GLU A 258 -23.71 35.74 5.61
N GLU A 259 -22.61 36.44 5.31
CA GLU A 259 -22.09 37.46 6.20
C GLU A 259 -23.28 38.41 6.38
N VAL A 260 -23.98 38.21 7.50
CA VAL A 260 -24.91 39.19 8.01
C VAL A 260 -24.04 40.39 8.33
N PHE A 261 -23.88 41.27 7.35
CA PHE A 261 -23.48 42.63 7.57
C PHE A 261 -24.54 43.18 8.53
N GLU A 262 -24.22 43.22 9.83
CA GLU A 262 -24.94 44.10 10.73
C GLU A 262 -24.86 45.49 10.10
N GLU A 263 -26.00 45.98 9.59
CA GLU A 263 -26.13 47.37 9.19
C GLU A 263 -25.73 48.19 10.43
N GLY A 264 -24.54 48.79 10.36
CA GLY A 264 -24.02 49.63 11.42
C GLY A 264 -25.06 50.67 11.79
N ASP A 265 -25.30 50.82 13.10
CA ASP A 265 -26.18 51.83 13.67
C ASP A 265 -25.92 53.18 12.98
N PRO A 266 -26.90 53.76 12.26
CA PRO A 266 -26.71 55.03 11.56
C PRO A 266 -26.51 56.22 12.52
N ASN A 267 -26.52 56.00 13.84
CA ASN A 267 -26.19 56.99 14.86
C ASN A 267 -24.93 56.65 15.70
N GLY A 268 -24.11 55.68 15.28
CA GLY A 268 -22.85 55.34 15.94
C GLY A 268 -21.73 56.34 15.63
N ASP A 269 -21.25 57.04 16.65
CA ASP A 269 -20.13 57.98 16.60
C ASP A 269 -18.85 57.28 16.09
N PRO A 270 -18.21 57.73 14.99
CA PRO A 270 -17.13 56.99 14.34
C PRO A 270 -15.79 57.24 15.02
N ALA A 271 -15.63 56.90 16.32
CA ALA A 271 -14.35 57.10 17.01
C ALA A 271 -14.20 56.40 18.38
N THR A 272 -14.50 55.10 18.55
CA THR A 272 -14.17 54.44 19.84
C THR A 272 -13.69 52.99 19.71
N GLY A 273 -12.73 52.72 18.81
CA GLY A 273 -11.91 51.52 18.89
C GLY A 273 -10.67 51.79 19.76
N PRO A 274 -10.25 50.87 20.66
CA PRO A 274 -9.03 51.06 21.43
C PRO A 274 -7.83 51.14 20.48
N LEU A 275 -7.00 52.18 20.63
CA LEU A 275 -5.76 52.31 19.87
C LEU A 275 -4.86 51.10 20.15
N ILE A 276 -4.39 50.46 19.09
CA ILE A 276 -3.55 49.26 19.15
C ILE A 276 -2.08 49.68 19.04
N ASP A 277 -1.23 49.11 19.89
CA ASP A 277 0.21 49.26 19.80
C ASP A 277 0.74 48.56 18.52
N PRO A 278 1.41 49.28 17.61
CA PRO A 278 1.88 48.71 16.35
C PRO A 278 3.02 47.69 16.50
N GLU A 279 3.75 47.67 17.62
CA GLU A 279 4.82 46.70 17.86
C GLU A 279 4.30 45.42 18.52
N THR A 280 3.28 45.51 19.36
CA THR A 280 2.78 44.36 20.14
C THR A 280 1.43 43.82 19.67
N GLY A 281 0.68 44.59 18.88
CA GLY A 281 -0.65 44.23 18.40
C GLY A 281 -1.72 44.18 19.50
N LEU A 282 -1.42 44.69 20.70
CA LEU A 282 -2.33 44.70 21.84
C LEU A 282 -2.94 46.10 22.08
N PRO A 283 -4.13 46.18 22.72
CA PRO A 283 -4.74 47.46 23.07
C PRO A 283 -3.86 48.27 24.02
N LEU A 284 -3.67 49.56 23.72
CA LEU A 284 -2.98 50.50 24.62
C LEU A 284 -3.74 50.63 25.94
N THR A 285 -3.00 50.66 27.05
CA THR A 285 -3.60 50.91 28.38
C THR A 285 -4.13 52.35 28.47
N ALA A 286 -5.08 52.60 29.37
CA ALA A 286 -5.70 53.93 29.54
C ALA A 286 -4.68 55.07 29.79
N GLY A 287 -3.54 54.76 30.43
CA GLY A 287 -2.46 55.73 30.62
C GLY A 287 -1.70 56.07 29.33
N GLN A 288 -1.57 55.10 28.41
CA GLN A 288 -0.90 55.28 27.11
C GLN A 288 -1.80 56.00 26.10
N GLN A 289 -3.11 55.76 26.14
CA GLN A 289 -4.08 56.44 25.27
C GLN A 289 -4.11 57.96 25.53
N ASN A 290 -4.01 58.38 26.79
CA ASN A 290 -4.00 59.80 27.17
C ASN A 290 -2.72 60.53 26.74
N ALA A 291 -1.59 59.83 26.64
CA ALA A 291 -0.32 60.40 26.16
C ALA A 291 -0.29 60.55 24.63
N ALA A 292 -0.93 59.62 23.90
CA ALA A 292 -1.03 59.67 22.44
C ALA A 292 -1.98 60.76 21.94
N ALA A 293 -2.95 61.21 22.75
CA ALA A 293 -3.90 62.27 22.40
C ALA A 293 -3.38 63.70 22.64
N GLN A 294 -2.15 63.88 23.14
CA GLN A 294 -1.54 65.19 23.46
C GLN A 294 -0.37 65.58 22.53
N LEU A 295 -0.18 64.85 21.42
CA LEU A 295 0.75 65.16 20.33
C LEU A 295 -0.04 65.42 19.05
#